data_AF-A0A7S0G9L0-F1
#
_entry.id   AF-A0A7S0G9L0-F1
#
_cell.length_a   1.000
_cell.length_b   1.000
_cell.length_c   1.000
_cell.angle_alpha   90.00
_cell.angle_beta   90.00
_cell.angle_gamma   90.00
#
_symmetry.space_group_name_H-M   'P 1'
#
loop_
_entity.id
_entity.type
_entity.pdbx_description
1 polymer ?
#
loop_
_entity_poly.entity_id
_entity_poly.type
_entity_poly.pdbx_seq_one_letter_code
_entity_poly.pdbx_strand_id
1 'polypeptide(L)'
;EICLLQKADCIVCPCCNGGMTANKNCGYAYPRSLFLRHHMNQDEYLDQLSKSADDLGNYSAKSLIEYDRSLWGKENGYSEIQLWKMNPVECTPKHHILYLKK
;
A
#
# COMPACT_ATOMS: atom_id res chain seq x y z
N GLU A 1 -1.85 -20.19 5.29
CA GLU A 1 -0.70 -21.10 5.53
C GLU A 1 0.60 -20.62 4.92
N ILE A 2 0.66 -20.18 3.65
CA ILE A 2 1.90 -19.69 3.00
C ILE A 2 2.68 -18.69 3.86
N CYS A 3 1.98 -17.71 4.45
CA CYS A 3 2.55 -16.69 5.33
C CYS A 3 3.29 -17.27 6.55
N LEU A 4 2.70 -18.30 7.16
CA LEU A 4 3.25 -18.99 8.32
C LEU A 4 4.46 -19.84 7.90
N LEU A 5 4.34 -20.55 6.77
CA LEU A 5 5.42 -21.38 6.21
C LEU A 5 6.63 -20.54 5.82
N GLN A 6 6.41 -19.34 5.27
CA GLN A 6 7.47 -18.42 4.86
C GLN A 6 8.01 -17.54 6.01
N LYS A 7 7.39 -17.63 7.20
CA LYS A 7 7.74 -16.83 8.39
C LYS A 7 7.65 -15.32 8.12
N ALA A 8 6.52 -14.87 7.61
CA ALA A 8 6.25 -13.44 7.44
C ALA A 8 6.23 -12.73 8.81
N ASP A 9 6.91 -11.59 8.92
CA ASP A 9 6.78 -10.72 10.09
C ASP A 9 5.59 -9.77 9.95
N CYS A 10 5.27 -9.38 8.71
CA CYS A 10 4.14 -8.51 8.43
C CYS A 10 3.55 -8.81 7.05
N ILE A 11 2.22 -8.72 6.95
CA ILE A 11 1.49 -8.80 5.70
C ILE A 11 0.53 -7.63 5.62
N VAL A 12 0.61 -6.88 4.53
CA VAL A 12 -0.39 -5.89 4.18
C VAL A 12 -1.24 -6.48 3.07
N CYS A 13 -2.48 -6.80 3.42
CA CYS A 13 -3.47 -7.31 2.48
C CYS A 13 -4.12 -6.16 1.69
N PRO A 14 -4.77 -6.46 0.55
CA PRO A 14 -5.43 -5.44 -0.23
C PRO A 14 -6.52 -4.78 0.62
N CYS A 15 -6.34 -3.50 0.91
CA CYS A 15 -7.31 -2.69 1.63
C CYS A 15 -7.84 -1.56 0.74
N CYS A 16 -9.04 -1.11 1.07
CA CYS A 16 -9.63 0.08 0.50
C CYS A 16 -8.93 1.31 1.10
N ASN A 17 -8.39 2.17 0.25
CA ASN A 17 -7.79 3.44 0.61
C ASN A 17 -8.69 4.65 0.30
N GLY A 18 -9.70 4.51 -0.58
CA GLY A 18 -10.51 5.62 -1.10
C GLY A 18 -11.36 6.34 -0.04
N GLY A 19 -11.65 5.67 1.08
CA GLY A 19 -12.35 6.27 2.22
C GLY A 19 -11.47 7.06 3.18
N MET A 20 -10.15 7.03 3.00
CA MET A 20 -9.22 7.76 3.86
C MET A 20 -9.19 9.24 3.48
N THR A 21 -9.23 10.11 4.48
CA THR A 21 -9.10 11.56 4.33
C THR A 21 -8.17 12.09 5.41
N ALA A 22 -7.76 13.36 5.33
CA ALA A 22 -6.94 13.98 6.39
C ALA A 22 -7.55 13.84 7.80
N ASN A 23 -8.88 13.76 7.91
CA ASN A 23 -9.62 13.59 9.16
C ASN A 23 -9.93 12.12 9.50
N LYS A 24 -9.69 11.18 8.57
CA LYS A 24 -9.98 9.74 8.68
C LYS A 24 -8.79 8.91 8.22
N ASN A 25 -7.62 9.16 8.82
CA ASN A 25 -6.35 8.49 8.49
C ASN A 25 -5.86 7.53 9.58
N CYS A 26 -6.70 7.20 10.57
CA CYS A 26 -6.37 6.32 11.69
C CYS A 26 -5.10 6.73 12.47
N GLY A 27 -4.74 8.02 12.46
CA GLY A 27 -3.53 8.53 13.12
C GLY A 27 -2.23 8.34 12.31
N TYR A 28 -2.33 7.90 11.06
CA TYR A 28 -1.18 7.73 10.17
C TYR A 28 -0.99 8.93 9.25
N ALA A 29 0.24 9.43 9.15
CA ALA A 29 0.62 10.41 8.15
C ALA A 29 0.86 9.74 6.79
N TYR A 30 0.35 10.34 5.71
CA TYR A 30 0.58 9.91 4.32
C TYR A 30 1.24 11.03 3.50
N PRO A 31 2.05 10.71 2.48
CA PRO A 31 2.59 9.38 2.16
C PRO A 31 3.41 8.79 3.33
N ARG A 32 3.57 7.46 3.37
CA ARG A 32 4.26 6.79 4.49
C ARG A 32 5.77 6.86 4.35
N SER A 33 6.28 6.66 3.14
CA SER A 33 7.71 6.70 2.86
C SER A 33 8.26 8.12 2.86
N LEU A 34 9.52 8.28 3.22
CA LEU A 34 10.22 9.57 3.12
C LEU A 34 10.30 10.02 1.66
N PHE A 35 10.55 9.09 0.74
CA PHE A 35 10.68 9.39 -0.69
C PHE A 35 9.40 10.02 -1.26
N LEU A 36 8.21 9.44 -1.03
CA LEU A 36 6.98 10.02 -1.57
C LEU A 36 6.59 11.31 -0.85
N ARG A 37 6.90 11.47 0.44
CA ARG A 37 6.66 12.74 1.15
C ARG A 37 7.36 13.94 0.53
N HIS A 38 8.48 13.74 -0.18
CA HIS A 38 9.16 14.81 -0.91
C HIS A 38 8.46 15.20 -2.22
N HIS A 39 7.57 14.37 -2.75
CA HIS A 39 6.96 14.55 -4.07
C HIS A 39 5.44 14.77 -4.01
N MET A 40 4.79 14.45 -2.89
CA MET A 40 3.34 14.48 -2.74
C MET A 40 2.99 14.81 -1.29
N ASN A 41 2.06 15.74 -1.11
CA ASN A 41 1.54 16.07 0.22
C ASN A 41 0.42 15.10 0.64
N GLN A 42 -0.01 15.20 1.90
CA GLN A 42 -1.01 14.28 2.45
C GLN A 42 -2.37 14.39 1.74
N ASP A 43 -2.80 15.60 1.43
CA ASP A 43 -4.12 15.84 0.83
C ASP A 43 -4.14 15.30 -0.61
N GLU A 44 -3.07 15.50 -1.39
CA GLU A 44 -2.91 14.89 -2.71
C GLU A 44 -2.96 13.35 -2.65
N TYR A 45 -2.27 12.77 -1.67
CA TYR A 45 -2.24 11.31 -1.51
C TYR A 45 -3.61 10.73 -1.13
N LEU A 46 -4.30 11.36 -0.17
CA LEU A 46 -5.58 10.85 0.34
C LEU A 46 -6.75 11.22 -0.57
N ASP A 47 -6.86 12.47 -0.99
CA ASP A 47 -8.02 12.94 -1.74
C ASP A 47 -7.95 12.68 -3.24
N GLN A 48 -6.76 12.50 -3.82
CA GLN A 48 -6.61 12.25 -5.26
C GLN A 48 -6.13 10.82 -5.54
N LEU A 49 -4.95 10.45 -5.03
CA LEU A 49 -4.35 9.15 -5.34
C LEU A 49 -5.19 7.97 -4.80
N SER A 50 -5.59 8.05 -3.53
CA SER A 50 -6.33 6.96 -2.88
C SER A 50 -7.73 6.76 -3.47
N LYS A 51 -8.45 7.84 -3.79
CA LYS A 51 -9.74 7.77 -4.49
C LYS A 51 -9.59 7.26 -5.92
N SER A 52 -8.57 7.71 -6.65
CA SER A 52 -8.28 7.21 -7.99
C SER A 52 -8.04 5.69 -8.00
N ALA A 53 -7.30 5.17 -7.02
CA ALA A 53 -7.02 3.74 -6.91
C ALA A 53 -8.28 2.89 -6.68
N ASP A 54 -9.20 3.36 -5.81
CA ASP A 54 -10.35 2.57 -5.37
C ASP A 54 -11.64 2.87 -6.15
N ASP A 55 -12.02 4.14 -6.26
CA ASP A 55 -13.32 4.56 -6.80
C ASP A 55 -13.30 4.51 -8.34
N LEU A 56 -12.14 4.83 -8.93
CA LEU A 56 -11.93 4.78 -10.38
C LEU A 56 -11.23 3.49 -10.84
N GLY A 57 -10.84 2.62 -9.90
CA GLY A 57 -10.14 1.37 -10.20
C GLY A 57 -8.79 1.55 -10.91
N ASN A 58 -8.11 2.68 -10.72
CA ASN A 58 -6.86 2.98 -11.40
C ASN A 58 -5.72 2.11 -10.88
N TYR A 59 -5.27 1.16 -11.71
CA TYR A 59 -4.21 0.20 -11.36
C TYR A 59 -2.86 0.86 -11.06
N SER A 60 -2.48 1.92 -11.80
CA SER A 60 -1.22 2.63 -11.57
C SER A 60 -1.24 3.39 -10.25
N ALA A 61 -2.37 4.03 -9.92
CA ALA A 61 -2.57 4.68 -8.63
C ALA A 61 -2.46 3.67 -7.47
N LYS A 62 -3.11 2.51 -7.61
CA LYS A 62 -3.00 1.42 -6.64
C LYS A 62 -1.57 0.91 -6.50
N SER A 63 -0.86 0.74 -7.62
CA SER A 63 0.54 0.31 -7.63
C SER A 63 1.46 1.30 -6.93
N LEU A 64 1.22 2.61 -7.08
CA LEU A 64 1.99 3.65 -6.39
C LEU A 64 1.78 3.62 -4.86
N ILE A 65 0.55 3.36 -4.40
CA ILE A 65 0.25 3.17 -2.98
C ILE A 65 1.00 1.97 -2.40
N GLU A 66 1.01 0.83 -3.11
CA GLU A 66 1.74 -0.34 -2.62
C GLU A 66 3.27 -0.13 -2.70
N TYR A 67 3.74 0.65 -3.67
CA TYR A 67 5.13 1.08 -3.73
C TYR A 67 5.52 1.95 -2.52
N ASP A 68 4.70 2.93 -2.14
CA ASP A 68 4.91 3.74 -0.93
C ASP A 68 5.05 2.88 0.34
N ARG A 69 4.17 1.89 0.50
CA ARG A 69 4.22 0.94 1.61
C ARG A 69 5.48 0.08 1.59
N SER A 70 5.91 -0.33 0.40
CA SER A 70 7.15 -1.11 0.24
C SER A 70 8.38 -0.29 0.63
N LEU A 71 8.43 0.98 0.25
CA LEU A 71 9.52 1.90 0.62
C LEU A 71 9.53 2.15 2.12
N TRP A 72 8.35 2.43 2.71
CA TRP A 72 8.22 2.56 4.16
C TRP A 72 8.69 1.30 4.90
N GLY A 73 8.40 0.10 4.38
CA GLY A 73 8.96 -1.14 4.92
C GLY A 73 10.49 -1.15 4.91
N LYS A 74 11.13 -0.77 3.80
CA LYS A 74 12.60 -0.71 3.74
C LYS A 74 13.16 0.26 4.76
N GLU A 75 12.56 1.44 4.87
CA GLU A 75 12.93 2.48 5.84
C GLU A 75 12.80 2.02 7.30
N ASN A 76 11.95 1.03 7.58
CA ASN A 76 11.72 0.47 8.91
C ASN A 76 12.45 -0.87 9.14
N GLY A 77 13.45 -1.18 8.32
CA GLY A 77 14.38 -2.29 8.55
C GLY A 77 13.84 -3.67 8.19
N TYR A 78 12.81 -3.76 7.34
CA TYR A 78 12.45 -5.04 6.72
C TYR A 78 13.47 -5.38 5.63
N SER A 79 14.14 -6.54 5.76
CA SER A 79 15.22 -6.98 4.89
C SER A 79 14.70 -7.62 3.60
N GLU A 80 13.54 -8.28 3.65
CA GLU A 80 12.88 -8.87 2.49
C GLU A 80 11.47 -8.26 2.33
N ILE A 81 11.20 -7.70 1.15
CA ILE A 81 9.90 -7.13 0.80
C ILE A 81 9.49 -7.63 -0.57
N GLN A 82 8.32 -8.23 -0.64
CA GLN A 82 7.79 -8.81 -1.87
C GLN A 82 6.36 -8.30 -2.11
N LEU A 83 6.11 -7.86 -3.34
CA LEU A 83 4.77 -7.52 -3.79
C LEU A 83 4.21 -8.69 -4.60
N TRP A 84 3.20 -9.35 -4.07
CA TRP A 84 2.50 -10.44 -4.72
C TRP A 84 1.17 -9.97 -5.29
N LYS A 85 0.63 -10.76 -6.22
CA LYS A 85 -0.66 -10.51 -6.84
C LYS A 85 -1.54 -11.76 -6.72
N MET A 86 -2.77 -11.57 -6.25
CA MET A 86 -3.76 -12.64 -6.12
C MET A 86 -4.30 -13.06 -7.50
N ASN A 87 -4.74 -14.32 -7.57
CA ASN A 87 -5.37 -14.93 -8.75
C ASN A 87 -6.85 -15.25 -8.40
N PRO A 88 -7.84 -15.00 -9.28
CA PRO A 88 -7.75 -14.50 -10.66
C PRO A 88 -7.31 -13.04 -10.78
N VAL A 89 -6.59 -12.71 -11.86
CA VAL A 89 -6.05 -11.37 -12.10
C VAL A 89 -7.16 -10.36 -12.45
N GLU A 90 -8.26 -10.87 -13.00
CA GLU A 90 -9.46 -10.15 -13.41
C GLU A 90 -10.28 -9.64 -12.21
N CYS A 91 -9.89 -10.01 -10.98
CA CYS A 91 -10.43 -9.40 -9.77
C CYS A 91 -10.18 -7.89 -9.74
N THR A 92 -10.99 -7.18 -8.96
CA THR A 92 -10.79 -5.75 -8.67
C THR A 92 -9.32 -5.44 -8.36
N PRO A 93 -8.79 -4.23 -8.63
CA PRO A 93 -7.38 -3.88 -8.40
C PRO A 93 -6.89 -4.07 -6.95
N LYS A 94 -7.81 -4.40 -6.03
CA LYS A 94 -7.59 -4.88 -4.66
C LYS A 94 -7.05 -6.33 -4.65
N HIS A 95 -5.94 -6.57 -5.34
CA HIS A 95 -5.34 -7.90 -5.46
C HIS A 95 -3.85 -7.94 -5.10
N HIS A 96 -3.25 -6.82 -4.71
CA HIS A 96 -1.87 -6.78 -4.27
C HIS A 96 -1.74 -7.20 -2.81
N ILE A 97 -0.74 -8.02 -2.51
CA ILE A 97 -0.34 -8.40 -1.15
C ILE A 97 1.10 -7.96 -0.97
N LEU A 98 1.38 -7.18 0.07
CA LEU A 98 2.75 -6.86 0.46
C LEU A 98 3.18 -7.82 1.58
N TYR A 99 4.23 -8.58 1.31
CA TYR A 99 4.87 -9.48 2.24
C TYR A 99 6.16 -8.83 2.75
N LEU A 100 6.34 -8.76 4.06
CA LEU A 100 7.53 -8.19 4.67
C LEU A 100 8.12 -9.13 5.73
N LYS A 101 9.45 -9.22 5.74
CA LYS A 101 10.24 -10.00 6.70
C LYS A 101 11.50 -9.24 7.11
N LYS A 102 11.89 -9.36 8.37
CA LYS A 102 13.05 -8.72 8.98
C LYS A 102 14.29 -9.61 8.90
#